data_AF-A0A2V7N4M6-F1
#
_entry.id   AF-A0A2V7N4M6-F1
#
_cell.length_a   1.000
_cell.length_b   1.000
_cell.length_c   1.000
_cell.angle_alpha   90.00
_cell.angle_beta   90.00
_cell.angle_gamma   90.00
#
_symmetry.space_group_name_H-M   'P 1'
#
loop_
_entity.id
_entity.type
_entity.pdbx_description
1 polymer ?
#
loop_
_entity_poly.entity_id
_entity_poly.type
_entity_poly.pdbx_seq_one_letter_code
_entity_poly.pdbx_strand_id
1 'polypeptide(L)'
;MSISYQVALLDSAHEGTRYVLARVSEEEDSIGQLWVVGMRTDNLTGPLQRINAFALSGKSPAHYMMLVLAMLVLLFILGVEIVCLRTPIRRRGVWILLILLGSPVLSFNWTTGEVHMNTLNVLLLGAGWLRGSAYEPVILEVAVPMGAVIFLARRYQLVLRARHTSKEGYTRLNLPGAS
;
A
#
# COMPACT_ATOMS: atom_id res chain seq x y z
N MET A 1 -14.81 -25.27 0.27
CA MET A 1 -13.88 -24.16 -0.10
C MET A 1 -14.69 -23.24 -1.01
N SER A 2 -14.88 -21.96 -0.67
CA SER A 2 -15.71 -21.06 -1.49
C SER A 2 -14.83 -20.34 -2.51
N ILE A 3 -15.09 -20.54 -3.80
CA ILE A 3 -14.46 -19.82 -4.89
C ILE A 3 -15.52 -18.89 -5.48
N SER A 4 -15.27 -17.59 -5.38
CA SER A 4 -16.11 -16.58 -6.01
C SER A 4 -15.38 -16.03 -7.23
N TYR A 5 -16.00 -16.11 -8.40
CA TYR A 5 -15.46 -15.53 -9.63
C TYR A 5 -16.51 -14.61 -10.28
N GLN A 6 -16.03 -13.56 -10.93
CA GLN A 6 -16.87 -12.60 -11.65
C GLN A 6 -16.71 -12.84 -13.14
N VAL A 7 -17.82 -13.07 -13.84
CA VAL A 7 -17.84 -13.23 -15.30
C VAL A 7 -18.58 -12.04 -15.89
N ALA A 8 -17.90 -11.30 -16.76
CA ALA A 8 -18.54 -10.29 -17.59
C ALA A 8 -19.18 -10.99 -18.79
N LEU A 9 -20.51 -10.99 -18.86
CA LEU A 9 -21.25 -11.55 -19.99
C LEU A 9 -21.69 -10.42 -20.92
N LEU A 10 -21.49 -10.63 -22.21
CA LEU A 10 -21.91 -9.73 -23.28
C LEU A 10 -23.28 -10.25 -23.76
N ASP A 11 -24.35 -9.58 -23.35
CA ASP A 11 -25.70 -9.92 -23.83
C ASP A 11 -25.96 -9.17 -25.15
N SER A 12 -25.99 -9.93 -26.25
CA SER A 12 -26.20 -9.44 -27.62
C SER A 12 -27.60 -9.82 -28.14
N ALA A 13 -28.60 -9.98 -27.26
CA ALA A 13 -29.90 -10.48 -27.69
C ALA A 13 -30.85 -9.44 -28.31
N HIS A 14 -30.77 -8.13 -27.99
CA HIS A 14 -31.67 -7.12 -28.60
C HIS A 14 -31.10 -5.69 -28.62
N GLU A 15 -30.95 -5.11 -29.82
CA GLU A 15 -30.81 -3.68 -30.21
C GLU A 15 -30.03 -2.67 -29.34
N GLY A 16 -29.26 -3.11 -28.34
CA GLY A 16 -28.41 -2.26 -27.54
C GLY A 16 -27.50 -3.12 -26.69
N THR A 17 -26.18 -2.94 -26.82
CA THR A 17 -25.21 -3.71 -26.04
C THR A 17 -25.42 -3.45 -24.55
N ARG A 18 -25.94 -4.45 -23.82
CA ARG A 18 -26.08 -4.39 -22.36
C ARG A 18 -24.96 -5.19 -21.72
N TYR A 19 -24.25 -4.56 -20.81
CA TYR A 19 -23.16 -5.18 -20.06
C TYR A 19 -23.71 -5.66 -18.73
N VAL A 20 -23.57 -6.96 -18.46
CA VAL A 20 -24.06 -7.59 -17.25
C VAL A 20 -22.89 -8.19 -16.48
N LEU A 21 -22.71 -7.77 -15.23
CA LEU A 21 -21.84 -8.45 -14.28
C LEU A 21 -22.60 -9.65 -13.72
N ALA A 22 -22.09 -10.86 -13.91
CA ALA A 22 -22.58 -12.05 -13.21
C ALA A 22 -21.55 -12.45 -12.14
N ARG A 23 -21.93 -12.34 -10.87
CA ARG A 23 -21.16 -12.92 -9.77
C ARG A 23 -21.66 -14.34 -9.55
N VAL A 24 -20.80 -15.33 -9.74
CA VAL A 24 -21.11 -16.74 -9.47
C VAL A 24 -20.26 -17.17 -8.27
N SER A 25 -20.93 -17.59 -7.21
CA SER A 25 -20.30 -18.19 -6.03
C SER A 25 -20.63 -19.67 -6.03
N GLU A 26 -19.60 -20.50 -6.11
CA GLU A 26 -19.72 -21.95 -5.99
C GLU A 26 -19.35 -22.35 -4.55
N GLU A 27 -20.22 -23.11 -3.91
CA GLU A 27 -19.97 -23.73 -2.63
C GLU A 27 -20.08 -25.24 -2.81
N GLU A 28 -18.94 -25.93 -2.64
CA GLU A 28 -18.83 -27.38 -2.75
C GLU A 28 -19.24 -28.01 -1.41
N ASP A 29 -20.37 -28.71 -1.40
CA ASP A 29 -20.78 -29.57 -0.28
C ASP A 29 -20.09 -30.94 -0.37
N SER A 30 -19.96 -31.59 0.78
CA SER A 30 -19.32 -32.88 1.11
C SER A 30 -19.68 -34.08 0.19
N ILE A 31 -20.62 -33.91 -0.74
CA ILE A 31 -21.19 -34.93 -1.63
C ILE A 31 -20.86 -34.64 -3.12
N GLY A 32 -20.11 -33.58 -3.43
CA GLY A 32 -19.60 -33.31 -4.78
C GLY A 32 -20.63 -32.78 -5.78
N GLN A 33 -21.74 -32.20 -5.31
CA GLN A 33 -22.70 -31.49 -6.18
C GLN A 33 -22.45 -29.98 -6.12
N LEU A 34 -22.17 -29.40 -7.30
CA LEU A 34 -22.06 -27.96 -7.52
C LEU A 34 -23.46 -27.34 -7.58
N TRP A 35 -23.77 -26.40 -6.70
CA TRP A 35 -24.99 -25.61 -6.78
C TRP A 35 -24.64 -24.13 -6.98
N VAL A 36 -25.22 -23.51 -8.02
CA VAL A 36 -25.06 -22.08 -8.31
C VAL A 36 -25.98 -21.29 -7.37
N VAL A 37 -25.38 -20.60 -6.39
CA VAL A 37 -26.08 -19.97 -5.26
C VAL A 37 -26.85 -18.69 -5.65
N GLY A 38 -26.62 -18.14 -6.85
CA GLY A 38 -27.40 -17.03 -7.39
C GLY A 38 -26.66 -16.23 -8.46
N MET A 39 -27.40 -15.49 -9.29
CA MET A 39 -26.87 -14.59 -10.32
C MET A 39 -27.44 -13.19 -10.08
N ARG A 40 -26.62 -12.27 -9.54
CA ARG A 40 -26.97 -10.84 -9.46
C ARG A 40 -26.42 -10.15 -10.70
N THR A 41 -27.31 -9.54 -11.47
CA THR A 41 -27.01 -8.81 -12.70
C THR A 41 -27.13 -7.31 -12.45
N ASP A 42 -26.01 -6.60 -12.39
CA ASP A 42 -26.01 -5.14 -12.35
C ASP A 42 -25.87 -4.61 -13.78
N ASN A 43 -26.77 -3.71 -14.20
CA ASN A 43 -26.69 -3.03 -15.48
C ASN A 43 -25.48 -2.09 -15.48
N LEU A 44 -24.49 -2.38 -16.31
CA LEU A 44 -23.30 -1.56 -16.46
C LEU A 44 -23.45 -0.59 -17.63
N THR A 45 -22.97 0.64 -17.45
CA THR A 45 -22.95 1.68 -18.48
C THR A 45 -21.91 1.44 -19.58
N GLY A 46 -21.08 0.40 -19.46
CA GLY A 46 -20.04 0.04 -20.40
C GLY A 46 -19.19 -1.14 -19.93
N PRO A 47 -18.15 -1.53 -20.70
CA PRO A 47 -17.23 -2.59 -20.31
C PRO A 47 -16.50 -2.23 -19.01
N LEU A 48 -16.40 -3.18 -18.07
CA LEU A 48 -15.70 -2.98 -16.79
C LEU A 48 -14.26 -2.51 -16.96
N GLN A 49 -13.56 -3.05 -17.96
CA GLN A 49 -12.19 -2.64 -18.26
C GLN A 49 -12.08 -1.15 -18.60
N ARG A 50 -13.14 -0.57 -19.19
CA ARG A 50 -13.21 0.86 -19.51
C ARG A 50 -13.59 1.69 -18.30
N ILE A 51 -14.56 1.22 -17.49
CA ILE A 51 -15.02 1.90 -16.28
C ILE A 51 -13.90 1.98 -15.24
N ASN A 52 -13.20 0.86 -15.03
CA ASN A 52 -12.12 0.71 -14.05
C ASN A 52 -10.74 1.06 -14.61
N ALA A 53 -10.67 1.62 -15.81
CA ALA A 53 -9.41 2.04 -16.40
C ALA A 53 -8.75 3.11 -15.54
N PHE A 54 -7.42 2.97 -15.36
CA PHE A 54 -6.62 4.02 -14.75
C PHE A 54 -6.47 5.17 -15.75
N ALA A 55 -7.39 6.13 -15.68
CA ALA A 55 -7.38 7.33 -16.50
C ALA A 55 -7.18 8.57 -15.62
N LEU A 56 -6.42 9.53 -16.14
CA LEU A 56 -6.21 10.83 -15.51
C LEU A 56 -7.24 11.87 -15.94
N SER A 57 -7.87 11.72 -17.11
CA SER A 57 -8.84 12.68 -17.62
C SER A 57 -10.20 12.56 -16.93
N GLY A 58 -10.85 13.69 -16.64
CA GLY A 58 -12.21 13.71 -16.10
C GLY A 58 -12.33 13.21 -14.66
N LYS A 59 -11.23 13.18 -13.90
CA LYS A 59 -11.22 12.80 -12.49
C LYS A 59 -11.39 14.02 -11.58
N SER A 60 -11.94 13.79 -10.40
CA SER A 60 -12.13 14.84 -9.39
C SER A 60 -10.79 15.30 -8.80
N PRO A 61 -10.72 16.50 -8.20
CA PRO A 61 -9.50 17.00 -7.55
C PRO A 61 -8.87 16.03 -6.53
N ALA A 62 -9.69 15.26 -5.81
CA ALA A 62 -9.23 14.28 -4.83
C ALA A 62 -8.29 13.22 -5.41
N HIS A 63 -8.51 12.80 -6.67
CA HIS A 63 -7.66 11.82 -7.35
C HIS A 63 -6.24 12.35 -7.54
N TYR A 64 -6.11 13.60 -7.98
CA TYR A 64 -4.81 14.24 -8.16
C TYR A 64 -4.13 14.52 -6.81
N MET A 65 -4.89 14.92 -5.79
CA MET A 65 -4.34 15.09 -4.43
C MET A 65 -3.76 13.78 -3.89
N MET A 66 -4.45 12.65 -4.10
CA MET A 66 -3.95 11.33 -3.70
C MET A 66 -2.66 10.95 -4.43
N LEU A 67 -2.57 11.21 -5.74
CA LEU A 67 -1.33 11.00 -6.50
C LEU A 67 -0.17 11.86 -6.00
N VAL A 68 -0.42 13.15 -5.75
CA VAL A 68 0.59 14.07 -5.21
C VAL A 68 1.04 13.60 -3.84
N LEU A 69 0.10 13.19 -2.97
CA LEU A 69 0.42 12.68 -1.64
C LEU A 69 1.29 11.41 -1.73
N ALA A 70 0.95 10.47 -2.61
CA ALA A 70 1.75 9.26 -2.85
C ALA A 70 3.19 9.61 -3.26
N MET A 71 3.35 10.55 -4.19
CA MET A 71 4.67 11.02 -4.64
C MET A 71 5.45 11.71 -3.51
N LEU A 72 4.79 12.58 -2.73
CA LEU A 72 5.42 13.28 -1.61
C LEU A 72 5.91 12.30 -0.53
N VAL A 73 5.11 11.29 -0.19
CA VAL A 73 5.49 10.26 0.79
C VAL A 73 6.68 9.45 0.29
N LEU A 74 6.66 9.00 -0.97
CA LEU A 74 7.77 8.27 -1.56
C LEU A 74 9.07 9.09 -1.54
N LEU A 75 9.01 10.35 -1.99
CA LEU A 75 10.16 11.26 -1.99
C LEU A 75 10.66 11.56 -0.57
N PHE A 76 9.75 11.73 0.39
CA PHE A 76 10.09 11.96 1.78
C PHE A 76 10.84 10.75 2.38
N ILE A 77 10.34 9.53 2.18
CA ILE A 77 11.00 8.32 2.67
C ILE A 77 12.40 8.19 2.07
N LEU A 78 12.53 8.35 0.74
CA LEU A 78 13.84 8.27 0.07
C LEU A 78 14.81 9.35 0.57
N GLY A 79 14.32 10.58 0.77
CA GLY A 79 15.11 11.68 1.32
C GLY A 79 15.61 11.37 2.74
N VAL A 80 14.73 10.90 3.62
CA VAL A 80 15.07 10.53 4.99
C VAL A 80 16.02 9.33 5.04
N GLU A 81 15.82 8.36 4.16
CA GLU A 81 16.68 7.18 4.02
C GLU A 81 18.12 7.59 3.65
N ILE A 82 18.28 8.48 2.66
CA ILE A 82 19.58 9.05 2.30
C ILE A 82 20.23 9.77 3.50
N VAL A 83 19.43 10.52 4.28
CA VAL A 83 19.92 11.17 5.50
C VAL A 83 20.36 10.15 6.55
N CYS A 84 19.61 9.06 6.72
CA CYS A 84 19.94 7.96 7.63
C CYS A 84 21.27 7.29 7.26
N LEU A 85 21.46 6.98 5.97
CA LEU A 85 22.69 6.38 5.46
C LEU A 85 23.94 7.21 5.75
N ARG A 86 23.82 8.54 5.68
CA ARG A 86 24.92 9.48 5.97
C ARG A 86 25.12 9.78 7.46
N THR A 87 24.22 9.36 8.34
CA THR A 87 24.31 9.70 9.77
C THR A 87 25.05 8.60 10.54
N PRO A 88 26.11 8.93 11.30
CA PRO A 88 26.86 7.94 12.07
C PRO A 88 26.10 7.55 13.35
N ILE A 89 25.15 6.63 13.20
CA ILE A 89 24.31 6.11 14.29
C ILE A 89 24.57 4.62 14.52
N ARG A 90 24.34 4.18 15.76
CA ARG A 90 24.33 2.75 16.11
C ARG A 90 23.04 2.09 15.58
N ARG A 91 23.12 0.80 15.20
CA ARG A 91 21.98 0.00 14.70
C ARG A 91 21.28 0.63 13.48
N ARG A 92 22.04 1.26 12.58
CA ARG A 92 21.51 1.90 11.36
C ARG A 92 20.55 1.00 10.57
N GLY A 93 20.83 -0.30 10.44
CA GLY A 93 19.97 -1.24 9.71
C GLY A 93 18.53 -1.31 10.26
N VAL A 94 18.33 -1.20 11.57
CA VAL A 94 16.97 -1.17 12.16
C VAL A 94 16.25 0.12 11.76
N TRP A 95 16.95 1.24 11.75
CA TRP A 95 16.37 2.53 11.33
C TRP A 95 16.00 2.53 9.86
N ILE A 96 16.85 1.97 8.99
CA ILE A 96 16.54 1.78 7.56
C ILE A 96 15.22 1.02 7.39
N LEU A 97 15.08 -0.14 8.04
CA LEU A 97 13.84 -0.92 7.98
C LEU A 97 12.64 -0.12 8.49
N LEU A 98 12.76 0.58 9.62
CA LEU A 98 11.67 1.40 10.16
C LEU A 98 11.29 2.57 9.25
N ILE A 99 12.25 3.19 8.56
CA ILE A 99 12.01 4.31 7.63
C ILE A 99 11.24 3.83 6.39
N LEU A 100 11.57 2.65 5.88
CA LEU A 100 10.95 2.07 4.69
C LEU A 100 9.53 1.56 4.95
N LEU A 101 9.17 1.24 6.20
CA LEU A 101 7.85 0.77 6.57
C LEU A 101 6.92 1.93 6.95
N GLY A 102 5.77 2.00 6.29
CA GLY A 102 4.71 2.97 6.61
C GLY A 102 3.45 2.28 7.13
N SER A 103 2.81 2.89 8.12
CA SER A 103 1.53 2.48 8.70
C SER A 103 0.95 3.66 9.52
N PRO A 104 -0.38 3.88 9.58
CA PRO A 104 -1.45 3.15 8.88
C PRO A 104 -1.43 3.38 7.37
N VAL A 105 -2.14 2.55 6.61
CA VAL A 105 -2.27 2.63 5.14
C VAL A 105 -3.63 3.23 4.77
N LEU A 106 -3.61 4.25 3.92
CA LEU A 106 -4.77 4.83 3.28
C LEU A 106 -4.90 4.26 1.87
N SER A 107 -6.00 3.57 1.60
CA SER A 107 -6.34 2.99 0.30
C SER A 107 -7.39 3.86 -0.39
N PHE A 108 -7.20 4.15 -1.67
CA PHE A 108 -8.06 5.02 -2.46
C PHE A 108 -8.48 4.31 -3.74
N ASN A 109 -9.77 4.11 -3.91
CA ASN A 109 -10.33 3.51 -5.12
C ASN A 109 -10.30 4.53 -6.26
N TRP A 110 -9.46 4.28 -7.27
CA TRP A 110 -9.28 5.20 -8.40
C TRP A 110 -10.53 5.35 -9.27
N THR A 111 -11.45 4.39 -9.23
CA THR A 111 -12.69 4.46 -10.02
C THR A 111 -13.73 5.31 -9.30
N THR A 112 -14.02 5.00 -8.04
CA THR A 112 -15.13 5.60 -7.27
C THR A 112 -14.71 6.82 -6.48
N GLY A 113 -13.43 6.95 -6.14
CA GLY A 113 -12.91 7.97 -5.23
C GLY A 113 -13.11 7.63 -3.75
N GLU A 114 -13.54 6.41 -3.42
CA GLU A 114 -13.71 5.96 -2.05
C GLU A 114 -12.35 5.82 -1.34
N VAL A 115 -12.33 6.24 -0.08
CA VAL A 115 -11.14 6.20 0.78
C VAL A 115 -11.40 5.21 1.91
N HIS A 116 -10.44 4.33 2.14
CA HIS A 116 -10.43 3.40 3.27
C HIS A 116 -9.11 3.54 4.01
N MET A 117 -9.14 3.38 5.34
CA MET A 117 -7.94 3.38 6.16
C MET A 117 -7.80 2.03 6.84
N ASN A 118 -6.66 1.38 6.65
CA ASN A 118 -6.30 0.14 7.33
C ASN A 118 -5.12 0.39 8.26
N THR A 119 -5.35 0.20 9.55
CA THR A 119 -4.37 0.45 10.61
C THR A 119 -3.42 -0.72 10.85
N LEU A 120 -3.77 -1.93 10.41
CA LEU A 120 -2.97 -3.13 10.61
C LEU A 120 -2.04 -3.41 9.42
N ASN A 121 -2.37 -2.85 8.25
CA ASN A 121 -1.51 -2.96 7.08
C ASN A 121 -0.22 -2.15 7.24
N VAL A 122 0.81 -2.64 6.56
CA VAL A 122 2.11 -1.97 6.45
C VAL A 122 2.48 -1.95 4.98
N LEU A 123 2.96 -0.80 4.52
CA LEU A 123 3.39 -0.61 3.14
C LEU A 123 4.88 -0.28 3.08
N LEU A 124 5.59 -0.94 2.17
CA LEU A 124 6.99 -0.63 1.89
C LEU A 124 7.07 0.62 1.00
N LEU A 125 8.00 1.53 1.29
CA LEU A 125 8.19 2.82 0.61
C LEU A 125 6.99 3.78 0.71
N GLY A 126 6.02 3.47 1.57
CA GLY A 126 4.90 4.36 1.93
C GLY A 126 3.93 4.72 0.79
N ALA A 127 4.11 4.20 -0.41
CA ALA A 127 3.19 4.39 -1.52
C ALA A 127 3.20 3.17 -2.45
N GLY A 128 2.04 2.83 -3.00
CA GLY A 128 1.87 1.65 -3.82
C GLY A 128 0.53 1.64 -4.54
N TRP A 129 0.27 0.57 -5.29
CA TRP A 129 -1.00 0.34 -5.93
C TRP A 129 -1.29 -1.16 -6.02
N LEU A 130 -2.58 -1.50 -6.01
CA LEU A 130 -3.07 -2.86 -6.11
C LEU A 130 -4.18 -2.94 -7.15
N ARG A 131 -4.27 -4.10 -7.81
CA ARG A 131 -5.37 -4.47 -8.71
C ARG A 131 -5.48 -5.98 -8.71
N GLY A 132 -6.64 -6.55 -8.36
CA GLY A 132 -6.81 -8.00 -8.28
C GLY A 132 -7.04 -8.67 -9.64
N SER A 133 -7.63 -7.96 -10.61
CA SER A 133 -7.78 -8.46 -11.99
C SER A 133 -7.81 -7.33 -13.02
N ALA A 134 -7.71 -7.67 -14.32
CA ALA A 134 -7.78 -6.68 -15.41
C ALA A 134 -9.09 -5.86 -15.44
N TYR A 135 -10.14 -6.34 -14.77
CA TYR A 135 -11.46 -5.73 -14.73
C TYR A 135 -11.75 -4.99 -13.42
N GLU A 136 -10.84 -5.04 -12.44
CA GLU A 136 -11.00 -4.39 -11.14
C GLU A 136 -10.42 -2.98 -11.09
N PRO A 137 -10.93 -2.11 -10.21
CA PRO A 137 -10.36 -0.79 -9.96
C PRO A 137 -8.90 -0.87 -9.54
N VAL A 138 -8.10 0.12 -9.95
CA VAL A 138 -6.82 0.37 -9.29
C VAL A 138 -7.09 0.97 -7.93
N ILE A 139 -6.51 0.37 -6.90
CA ILE A 139 -6.48 0.93 -5.56
C ILE A 139 -5.11 1.55 -5.37
N LEU A 140 -5.05 2.87 -5.13
CA LEU A 140 -3.82 3.54 -4.74
C LEU A 140 -3.67 3.46 -3.23
N GLU A 141 -2.46 3.18 -2.75
CA GLU A 141 -2.18 3.06 -1.34
C GLU A 141 -1.09 4.05 -0.94
N VAL A 142 -1.30 4.74 0.18
CA VAL A 142 -0.32 5.64 0.78
C VAL A 142 -0.30 5.41 2.27
N ALA A 143 0.87 5.21 2.85
CA ALA A 143 1.03 4.94 4.26
C ALA A 143 1.73 6.09 4.97
N VAL A 144 1.43 6.26 6.26
CA VAL A 144 2.10 7.26 7.08
C VAL A 144 3.51 6.76 7.44
N PRO A 145 4.59 7.46 7.06
CA PRO A 145 5.97 7.01 7.28
C PRO A 145 6.45 7.34 8.70
N MET A 146 5.81 6.74 9.71
CA MET A 146 6.08 7.04 11.12
C MET A 146 7.56 6.86 11.49
N GLY A 147 8.21 5.79 11.01
CA GLY A 147 9.62 5.54 11.30
C GLY A 147 10.55 6.63 10.75
N ALA A 148 10.25 7.17 9.56
CA ALA A 148 10.97 8.28 8.97
C ALA A 148 10.83 9.57 9.79
N VAL A 149 9.61 9.90 10.21
CA VAL A 149 9.33 11.07 11.05
C VAL A 149 10.05 10.95 12.40
N ILE A 150 9.94 9.79 13.06
CA ILE A 150 10.58 9.52 14.36
C ILE A 150 12.11 9.60 14.23
N PHE A 151 12.68 9.02 13.17
CA PHE A 151 14.12 9.07 12.93
C PHE A 151 14.61 10.52 12.80
N LEU A 152 13.96 11.32 11.97
CA LEU A 152 14.35 12.70 11.73
C LEU A 152 14.28 13.53 13.02
N ALA A 153 13.19 13.37 13.79
CA ALA A 153 13.02 14.05 15.08
C ALA A 153 14.07 13.65 16.12
N ARG A 154 14.50 12.39 16.14
CA ARG A 154 15.46 11.86 17.14
C ARG A 154 16.91 11.88 16.67
N ARG A 155 17.18 12.30 15.42
CA ARG A 155 18.49 12.19 14.77
C ARG A 155 19.63 12.74 15.63
N TYR A 156 19.46 13.94 16.19
CA TYR A 156 20.49 14.58 17.03
C TYR A 156 20.86 13.72 18.25
N GLN A 157 19.85 13.22 18.97
CA GLN A 157 20.05 12.38 20.16
C GLN A 157 20.72 11.04 19.82
N LEU A 158 20.39 10.46 18.66
CA LEU A 158 21.01 9.22 18.19
C LEU A 158 22.51 9.39 17.89
N VAL A 159 22.89 10.52 17.30
CA VAL A 159 24.29 10.85 17.03
C VAL A 159 25.07 11.08 18.33
N LEU A 160 24.50 11.82 19.29
CA LEU A 160 25.15 12.03 20.60
C LEU A 160 25.42 10.70 21.31
N ARG A 161 24.41 9.81 21.37
CA ARG A 161 24.55 8.49 21.98
C ARG A 161 25.64 7.66 21.31
N ALA A 162 25.72 7.71 19.97
CA ALA A 162 26.77 7.01 19.23
C ALA A 162 28.18 7.50 19.60
N ARG A 163 28.35 8.81 19.85
CA ARG A 163 29.64 9.40 20.28
C ARG A 163 30.03 9.00 21.70
N HIS A 164 29.09 8.96 22.64
CA HIS A 164 29.38 8.58 24.03
C HIS A 164 29.86 7.13 24.15
N THR A 165 29.18 6.19 23.50
CA THR A 165 29.61 4.77 23.51
C THR A 165 31.00 4.59 22.89
N SER A 166 31.34 5.38 21.87
CA SER A 166 32.68 5.34 21.28
C SER A 166 33.75 5.82 22.26
N LYS A 167 33.54 6.96 22.95
CA LYS A 167 34.48 7.49 23.95
C LYS A 167 34.70 6.53 25.13
N GLU A 168 33.62 6.00 25.70
CA GLU A 168 33.71 5.02 26.81
C GLU A 168 34.45 3.75 26.42
N GLY A 169 34.27 3.28 25.18
CA GLY A 169 35.02 2.14 24.64
C GLY A 169 36.53 2.38 24.57
N TYR A 170 36.95 3.57 24.11
CA TYR A 170 38.38 3.94 24.11
C TYR A 170 38.96 4.03 25.52
N THR A 171 38.24 4.60 26.47
CA THR A 171 38.71 4.69 27.86
C THR A 171 38.88 3.31 28.49
N ARG A 172 38.02 2.34 28.17
CA ARG A 172 38.16 0.95 28.67
C ARG A 172 39.36 0.21 28.10
N LEU A 173 39.71 0.44 26.83
CA LEU A 173 40.86 -0.22 26.17
C LEU A 173 42.22 0.31 26.64
N ASN A 174 42.28 1.55 27.12
CA ASN A 174 43.52 2.19 27.57
C ASN A 174 43.78 2.08 29.09
N LEU A 175 42.92 1.36 29.84
CA LEU A 175 43.18 1.09 31.25
C LEU A 175 44.07 -0.15 31.39
N PRO A 176 45.26 -0.05 32.01
CA PRO A 176 46.07 -1.22 32.32
C PRO A 176 45.31 -2.09 33.33
N GLY A 177 44.77 -3.22 32.88
CA GLY A 177 44.15 -4.23 33.74
C GLY A 177 42.70 -4.64 33.44
N ALA A 178 42.12 -4.22 32.31
CA ALA A 178 40.79 -4.71 31.92
C ALA A 178 40.88 -6.06 31.17
N SER A 179 40.99 -7.15 31.93
CA SER A 179 40.71 -8.53 31.48
C SER A 179 39.66 -9.14 32.38
#